data_AF-A0A0G4N6Q2-F1
#
_entry.id   AF-A0A0G4N6Q2-F1
#
_cell.length_a   1.000
_cell.length_b   1.000
_cell.length_c   1.000
_cell.angle_alpha   90.00
_cell.angle_beta   90.00
_cell.angle_gamma   90.00
#
_symmetry.space_group_name_H-M   'P 1'
#
loop_
_entity.id
_entity.type
_entity.pdbx_description
1 polymer ?
#
loop_
_entity_poly.entity_id
_entity_poly.type
_entity_poly.pdbx_seq_one_letter_code
_entity_poly.pdbx_strand_id
1 'polypeptide(L)'
;MDEWANSYHNIWTITALDCKRRLMKAGVIPKDGLDFMQYLQDETYDLVRIKAFEALVDLGFMMDDVVFPHLLRTLSTDKSPFVRHKLLKVFSIGLAGLAFGEFSKPNSAIKPVVEAGDKETTERRQEYLRKHDLHTALTALKAEMKDQFAHHEITIQKTLWYAINQDTLGRAEKAT
;
A
#
# COMPACT_ATOMS: atom_id res chain seq x y z
N MET A 1 -24.71 -0.69 3.80
CA MET A 1 -23.91 -1.45 4.80
C MET A 1 -23.78 -0.56 6.01
N ASP A 2 -24.13 -1.02 7.22
CA ASP A 2 -24.13 -0.31 8.53
C ASP A 2 -24.70 1.13 8.63
N GLU A 3 -24.63 1.95 7.58
CA GLU A 3 -25.32 3.21 7.32
C GLU A 3 -26.83 3.18 7.63
N TRP A 4 -27.46 2.01 7.48
CA TRP A 4 -28.90 1.82 7.65
C TRP A 4 -29.25 1.05 8.92
N ALA A 5 -28.32 0.24 9.44
CA ALA A 5 -28.49 -0.57 10.63
C ALA A 5 -27.14 -0.71 11.30
N ASN A 6 -26.90 0.07 12.36
CA ASN A 6 -25.61 0.15 13.02
C ASN A 6 -25.24 -1.18 13.70
N SER A 7 -24.28 -1.91 13.16
CA SER A 7 -23.61 -2.98 13.87
C SER A 7 -22.54 -2.44 14.82
N TYR A 8 -22.20 -3.23 15.85
CA TYR A 8 -21.14 -2.87 16.79
C TYR A 8 -19.80 -2.78 16.05
N HIS A 9 -19.10 -1.65 16.20
CA HIS A 9 -17.83 -1.34 15.53
C HIS A 9 -17.85 -1.44 14.01
N ASN A 10 -19.01 -1.29 13.37
CA ASN A 10 -19.13 -1.31 11.91
C ASN A 10 -18.57 -2.61 11.29
N ILE A 11 -18.81 -3.74 11.97
CA ILE A 11 -18.19 -5.03 11.64
C ILE A 11 -18.64 -5.54 10.26
N TRP A 12 -19.86 -5.21 9.84
CA TRP A 12 -20.35 -5.59 8.52
C TRP A 12 -19.61 -4.83 7.42
N THR A 13 -19.36 -3.54 7.58
CA THR A 13 -18.56 -2.79 6.60
C THR A 13 -17.12 -3.27 6.57
N ILE A 14 -16.49 -3.50 7.73
CA ILE A 14 -15.11 -4.01 7.80
C ILE A 14 -14.98 -5.36 7.07
N THR A 15 -15.90 -6.28 7.33
CA THR A 15 -15.89 -7.60 6.69
C THR A 15 -16.21 -7.51 5.20
N ALA A 16 -17.13 -6.63 4.80
CA ALA A 16 -17.42 -6.38 3.39
C ALA A 16 -16.20 -5.84 2.62
N LEU A 17 -15.46 -4.89 3.21
CA LEU A 17 -14.23 -4.35 2.62
C LEU A 17 -13.15 -5.43 2.48
N ASP A 18 -12.99 -6.31 3.48
CA ASP A 18 -12.03 -7.43 3.40
C ASP A 18 -12.44 -8.43 2.31
N CYS A 19 -13.71 -8.81 2.24
CA CYS A 19 -14.22 -9.67 1.16
C CYS A 19 -13.98 -9.04 -0.22
N LYS A 20 -14.27 -7.74 -0.38
CA LYS A 20 -14.05 -7.02 -1.63
C LYS A 20 -12.58 -6.99 -2.03
N ARG A 21 -11.69 -6.68 -1.07
CA ARG A 21 -10.23 -6.75 -1.26
C ARG A 21 -9.80 -8.13 -1.76
N ARG A 22 -10.28 -9.21 -1.14
CA ARG A 22 -9.93 -10.59 -1.53
C ARG A 22 -10.43 -10.94 -2.93
N LEU A 23 -11.65 -10.54 -3.28
CA LEU A 23 -12.21 -10.77 -4.61
C LEU A 23 -11.46 -10.01 -5.71
N MET A 24 -11.08 -8.75 -5.44
CA MET A 24 -10.26 -7.96 -6.35
C MET A 24 -8.84 -8.51 -6.49
N LYS A 25 -8.24 -8.99 -5.39
CA LYS A 25 -6.92 -9.63 -5.41
C LYS A 25 -6.94 -10.95 -6.19
N ALA A 26 -8.02 -11.71 -6.10
CA ALA A 26 -8.25 -12.93 -6.86
C ALA A 26 -8.63 -12.67 -8.34
N GLY A 27 -8.86 -11.42 -8.74
CA GLY A 27 -9.23 -11.05 -10.11
C GLY A 27 -10.68 -11.38 -10.49
N VAL A 28 -11.55 -11.70 -9.52
CA VAL A 28 -12.98 -11.97 -9.76
C VAL A 28 -13.73 -10.67 -10.09
N ILE A 29 -13.31 -9.56 -9.48
CA ILE A 29 -13.85 -8.20 -9.69
C ILE A 29 -12.68 -7.32 -10.18
N PRO A 30 -12.91 -6.37 -11.11
CA PRO A 30 -11.88 -5.41 -11.50
C PRO A 30 -11.33 -4.65 -10.29
N LYS A 31 -10.04 -4.33 -10.31
CA LYS A 31 -9.40 -3.52 -9.26
C LYS A 31 -9.90 -2.08 -9.39
N ASP A 32 -10.68 -1.64 -8.42
CA ASP A 32 -11.12 -0.24 -8.29
C ASP A 32 -10.76 0.29 -6.90
N GLY A 33 -9.94 1.33 -6.85
CA GLY A 33 -9.53 2.00 -5.62
C GLY A 33 -10.57 2.98 -5.09
N LEU A 34 -11.45 3.52 -5.94
CA LEU A 34 -12.43 4.56 -5.56
C LEU A 34 -13.41 4.05 -4.50
N ASP A 35 -13.77 2.79 -4.62
CA ASP A 35 -14.63 2.07 -3.68
C ASP A 35 -14.10 2.07 -2.23
N PHE A 36 -12.79 2.13 -2.04
CA PHE A 36 -12.16 2.22 -0.73
C PHE A 36 -11.96 3.69 -0.32
N MET A 37 -11.65 4.57 -1.28
CA MET A 37 -11.43 6.00 -1.04
C MET A 37 -12.60 6.72 -0.37
N GLN A 38 -13.84 6.30 -0.64
CA GLN A 38 -15.02 6.87 0.03
C GLN A 38 -14.98 6.72 1.57
N TYR A 39 -14.29 5.70 2.09
CA TYR A 39 -14.18 5.41 3.52
C TYR A 39 -12.96 6.07 4.19
N LEU A 40 -12.20 6.88 3.45
CA LEU A 40 -11.02 7.58 3.97
C LEU A 40 -11.34 8.97 4.54
N GLN A 41 -12.61 9.36 4.59
CA GLN A 41 -13.04 10.64 5.14
C GLN A 41 -12.77 10.73 6.66
N ASP A 42 -12.48 11.94 7.14
CA ASP A 42 -12.15 12.18 8.56
C ASP A 42 -13.28 11.79 9.53
N GLU A 43 -14.54 11.88 9.09
CA GLU A 43 -15.73 11.52 9.89
C GLU A 43 -15.99 10.01 9.94
N THR A 44 -15.29 9.22 9.13
CA THR A 44 -15.46 7.76 9.11
C THR A 44 -14.82 7.14 10.34
N TYR A 45 -15.45 6.07 10.86
CA TYR A 45 -14.94 5.33 12.01
C TYR A 45 -13.49 4.84 11.79
N ASP A 46 -12.63 5.10 12.78
CA ASP A 46 -11.17 4.86 12.69
C ASP A 46 -10.80 3.46 12.18
N LEU A 47 -11.48 2.40 12.64
CA LEU A 47 -11.19 1.03 12.21
C LEU A 47 -11.51 0.80 10.73
N VAL A 48 -12.57 1.43 10.22
CA VAL A 48 -12.96 1.34 8.81
C VAL A 48 -11.94 2.08 7.96
N ARG A 49 -11.50 3.28 8.39
CA ARG A 49 -10.46 4.06 7.72
C ARG A 49 -9.16 3.26 7.60
N ILE A 50 -8.69 2.67 8.71
CA ILE A 50 -7.49 1.80 8.72
C ILE A 50 -7.66 0.63 7.74
N LYS A 51 -8.82 -0.03 7.74
CA LYS A 51 -9.10 -1.16 6.86
C LYS A 51 -9.14 -0.78 5.39
N ALA A 52 -9.64 0.40 5.07
CA ALA A 52 -9.63 0.92 3.70
C ALA A 52 -8.19 1.21 3.22
N PHE A 53 -7.34 1.79 4.07
CA PHE A 53 -5.91 1.95 3.76
C PHE A 53 -5.19 0.60 3.60
N GLU A 54 -5.45 -0.38 4.47
CA GLU A 54 -4.93 -1.75 4.31
C GLU A 54 -5.31 -2.34 2.95
N ALA A 55 -6.56 -2.15 2.52
CA ALA A 55 -7.03 -2.66 1.23
C ALA A 55 -6.39 -1.95 0.04
N LEU A 56 -6.26 -0.63 0.08
CA LEU A 56 -5.61 0.14 -1.00
C LEU A 56 -4.15 -0.27 -1.18
N VAL A 57 -3.41 -0.42 -0.07
CA VAL A 57 -2.02 -0.85 -0.10
C VAL A 57 -1.89 -2.28 -0.64
N ASP A 58 -2.71 -3.21 -0.17
CA ASP A 58 -2.68 -4.60 -0.62
C ASP A 58 -3.05 -4.81 -2.10
N LEU A 59 -3.83 -3.90 -2.68
CA LEU A 59 -4.20 -3.93 -4.09
C LEU A 59 -3.12 -3.32 -5.01
N GLY A 60 -2.14 -2.63 -4.42
CA GLY A 60 -1.03 -1.97 -5.11
C GLY A 60 -1.25 -0.49 -5.41
N PHE A 61 -2.28 0.15 -4.85
CA PHE A 61 -2.57 1.57 -5.05
C PHE A 61 -1.78 2.49 -4.11
N MET A 62 -0.82 1.96 -3.35
CA MET A 62 -0.06 2.74 -2.37
C MET A 62 0.64 3.95 -2.98
N MET A 63 1.20 3.79 -4.18
CA MET A 63 2.02 4.82 -4.84
C MET A 63 1.24 5.64 -5.88
N ASP A 64 -0.10 5.57 -5.85
CA ASP A 64 -0.93 6.47 -6.65
C ASP A 64 -0.78 7.91 -6.14
N ASP A 65 -0.86 8.86 -7.07
CA ASP A 65 -0.67 10.30 -6.81
C ASP A 65 -1.63 10.89 -5.78
N VAL A 66 -2.78 10.23 -5.59
CA VAL A 66 -3.79 10.66 -4.62
C VAL A 66 -3.65 9.91 -3.30
N VAL A 67 -3.43 8.59 -3.36
CA VAL A 67 -3.40 7.73 -2.17
C VAL A 67 -2.15 7.98 -1.34
N PHE A 68 -0.98 8.12 -1.98
CA PHE A 68 0.29 8.27 -1.27
C PHE A 68 0.35 9.56 -0.43
N PRO A 69 0.07 10.77 -0.98
CA PRO A 69 0.08 11.99 -0.19
C PRO A 69 -1.00 12.00 0.88
N HIS A 70 -2.16 11.39 0.58
CA HIS A 70 -3.26 11.34 1.53
C HIS A 70 -2.92 10.43 2.72
N LEU A 71 -2.33 9.25 2.49
CA LEU A 71 -1.83 8.37 3.55
C LEU A 71 -0.83 9.08 4.46
N LEU A 72 0.17 9.77 3.89
CA LEU A 72 1.18 10.50 4.67
C LEU A 72 0.60 11.71 5.42
N ARG A 73 -0.38 12.40 4.82
CA ARG A 73 -1.09 13.48 5.50
C ARG A 73 -1.88 12.93 6.68
N THR A 74 -2.72 11.91 6.49
CA THR A 74 -3.46 11.29 7.59
C THR A 74 -2.50 10.78 8.67
N LEU A 75 -1.40 10.15 8.29
CA LEU A 75 -0.40 9.68 9.25
C LEU A 75 0.16 10.80 10.14
N SER A 76 0.39 11.99 9.58
CA SER A 76 1.01 13.10 10.28
C SER A 76 0.01 13.99 11.02
N THR A 77 -1.24 14.11 10.54
CA THR A 77 -2.23 15.03 11.12
C THR A 77 -3.26 14.34 12.03
N ASP A 78 -3.37 13.02 12.01
CA ASP A 78 -4.38 12.31 12.80
C ASP A 78 -4.15 12.49 14.31
N LYS A 79 -5.26 12.77 15.02
CA LYS A 79 -5.27 13.02 16.46
C LYS A 79 -5.00 11.75 17.28
N SER A 80 -5.41 10.59 16.77
CA SER A 80 -5.37 9.30 17.44
C SER A 80 -4.01 8.62 17.25
N PRO A 81 -3.20 8.42 18.31
CA PRO A 81 -1.94 7.68 18.21
C PRO A 81 -2.14 6.24 17.74
N PHE A 82 -3.30 5.66 18.03
CA PHE A 82 -3.64 4.31 17.58
C PHE A 82 -3.74 4.24 16.05
N VAL A 83 -4.42 5.21 15.43
CA VAL A 83 -4.54 5.27 13.97
C VAL A 83 -3.18 5.49 13.33
N ARG A 84 -2.39 6.43 13.83
CA ARG A 84 -1.04 6.69 13.31
C ARG A 84 -0.15 5.46 13.36
N HIS A 85 -0.08 4.77 14.49
CA HIS A 85 0.71 3.54 14.62
C HIS A 85 0.24 2.45 13.64
N LYS A 86 -1.08 2.31 13.44
CA LYS A 86 -1.62 1.36 12.46
C LYS A 86 -1.29 1.76 11.03
N LEU A 87 -1.42 3.04 10.67
CA LEU A 87 -1.07 3.54 9.35
C LEU A 87 0.43 3.40 9.06
N LEU A 88 1.32 3.61 10.04
CA LEU A 88 2.76 3.32 9.90
C LEU A 88 3.02 1.85 9.57
N LYS A 89 2.29 0.95 10.24
CA LYS A 89 2.39 -0.49 9.95
C LYS A 89 1.89 -0.81 8.53
N VAL A 90 0.80 -0.20 8.10
CA VAL A 90 0.28 -0.37 6.73
C VAL A 90 1.27 0.17 5.70
N PHE A 91 1.87 1.32 5.98
CA PHE A 91 2.91 1.93 5.16
C PHE A 91 4.14 1.03 5.02
N SER A 92 4.63 0.46 6.11
CA SER A 92 5.79 -0.44 6.08
C SER A 92 5.50 -1.76 5.36
N ILE A 93 4.29 -2.30 5.51
CA ILE A 93 3.84 -3.48 4.75
C ILE A 93 3.79 -3.17 3.25
N GLY A 94 3.27 -2.01 2.86
CA GLY A 94 3.23 -1.60 1.47
C GLY A 94 4.61 -1.42 0.84
N LEU A 95 5.54 -0.79 1.55
CA LEU A 95 6.94 -0.69 1.12
C LEU A 95 7.61 -2.06 0.99
N ALA A 96 7.32 -2.99 1.91
CA ALA A 96 7.82 -4.35 1.83
C ALA A 96 7.26 -5.07 0.60
N GLY A 97 5.96 -4.95 0.32
CA GLY A 97 5.34 -5.52 -0.88
C GLY A 97 5.94 -4.96 -2.17
N LEU A 98 6.27 -3.67 -2.20
CA LEU A 98 7.00 -3.05 -3.31
C LEU A 98 8.42 -3.61 -3.43
N ALA A 99 9.17 -3.68 -2.33
CA ALA A 99 10.53 -4.24 -2.34
C ALA A 99 10.58 -5.72 -2.81
N PHE A 100 9.54 -6.49 -2.50
CA PHE A 100 9.39 -7.86 -2.97
C PHE A 100 8.86 -7.96 -4.41
N GLY A 101 8.43 -6.87 -5.01
CA GLY A 101 7.90 -6.83 -6.38
C GLY A 101 6.48 -7.38 -6.53
N GLU A 102 5.71 -7.50 -5.44
CA GLU A 102 4.34 -8.05 -5.47
C GLU A 102 3.37 -7.21 -6.30
N PHE A 103 3.69 -5.93 -6.48
CA PHE A 103 2.90 -4.96 -7.25
C PHE A 103 3.44 -4.69 -8.64
N SER A 104 4.53 -5.34 -9.04
CA SER A 104 5.07 -5.22 -10.39
C SER A 104 4.03 -5.76 -11.38
N LYS A 105 3.59 -4.90 -12.31
CA LYS A 105 2.61 -5.30 -13.33
C LYS A 105 3.16 -6.54 -14.05
N PRO A 106 2.43 -7.67 -14.12
CA PRO A 106 2.86 -8.77 -14.97
C PRO A 106 2.95 -8.19 -16.38
N ASN A 107 4.14 -8.20 -16.97
CA ASN A 107 4.32 -7.80 -18.35
C ASN A 107 3.38 -8.68 -19.18
N SER A 108 2.26 -8.12 -19.63
CA SER A 108 1.40 -8.69 -20.65
C SER A 108 2.12 -8.60 -22.00
N ALA A 109 3.26 -9.28 -22.09
CA ALA A 109 3.88 -9.65 -23.34
C ALA A 109 3.86 -11.17 -23.34
N ILE A 110 2.93 -11.74 -24.12
CA ILE A 110 2.99 -13.13 -24.54
C ILE A 110 4.34 -13.28 -25.26
N LYS A 111 5.37 -13.72 -24.53
CA LYS A 111 6.68 -14.01 -25.10
C LYS A 111 6.60 -15.41 -25.72
N PRO A 112 7.02 -15.60 -26.99
CA PRO A 112 6.98 -16.90 -27.63
C PRO A 112 7.90 -17.90 -26.90
N VAL A 113 7.41 -19.13 -26.80
CA VAL A 113 7.81 -20.24 -25.90
C VAL A 113 9.26 -20.77 -26.07
N VAL A 114 10.09 -20.16 -26.92
CA VAL A 114 11.36 -20.78 -27.35
C VAL A 114 12.59 -20.36 -26.51
N GLU A 115 12.49 -19.33 -25.65
CA GLU A 115 13.60 -18.88 -24.76
C GLU A 115 13.26 -18.86 -23.26
N ALA A 116 12.29 -19.67 -22.81
CA ALA A 116 11.71 -19.54 -21.47
C ALA A 116 12.53 -20.18 -20.33
N GLY A 117 13.34 -21.20 -20.59
CA GLY A 117 13.97 -22.03 -19.54
C GLY A 117 14.93 -21.28 -18.61
N ASP A 118 15.82 -20.45 -19.19
CA ASP A 118 16.87 -19.76 -18.42
C ASP A 118 16.38 -18.44 -17.81
N LYS A 119 15.47 -17.72 -18.50
CA LYS A 119 14.91 -16.45 -17.99
C LYS A 119 13.98 -16.70 -16.80
N GLU A 120 13.11 -17.71 -16.86
CA GLU A 120 12.17 -18.04 -15.78
C GLU A 120 12.88 -18.53 -14.50
N THR A 121 14.00 -19.25 -14.63
CA THR A 121 14.82 -19.64 -13.47
C THR A 121 15.59 -18.48 -12.86
N THR A 122 16.05 -17.52 -13.66
CA THR A 122 16.69 -16.30 -13.15
C THR A 122 15.70 -15.37 -12.45
N GLU A 123 14.50 -15.17 -13.00
CA GLU A 123 13.45 -14.33 -12.39
C GLU A 123 12.98 -14.93 -11.06
N ARG A 124 12.70 -16.24 -11.00
CA ARG A 124 12.38 -16.94 -9.75
C ARG A 124 13.50 -16.88 -8.72
N ARG A 125 14.76 -16.98 -9.16
CA ARG A 125 15.92 -16.85 -8.27
C ARG A 125 16.08 -15.42 -7.75
N GLN A 126 15.79 -14.41 -8.57
CA GLN A 126 15.79 -13.00 -8.16
C GLN A 126 14.65 -12.69 -7.19
N GLU A 127 13.45 -13.24 -7.39
CA GLU A 127 12.35 -13.13 -6.44
C GLU A 127 12.67 -13.82 -5.11
N TYR A 128 13.33 -14.98 -5.15
CA TYR A 128 13.80 -15.67 -3.94
C TYR A 128 14.86 -14.85 -3.21
N LEU A 129 15.83 -14.27 -3.93
CA LEU A 129 16.87 -13.42 -3.34
C LEU A 129 16.30 -12.13 -2.75
N ARG A 130 15.30 -11.51 -3.39
CA ARG A 130 14.57 -10.35 -2.84
C ARG A 130 13.91 -10.66 -1.49
N LYS A 131 13.43 -11.89 -1.29
CA LYS A 131 12.77 -12.30 -0.04
C LYS A 131 13.76 -12.65 1.08
N HIS A 132 15.01 -13.00 0.75
CA HIS A 132 16.00 -13.46 1.73
C HIS A 132 17.08 -12.44 2.10
N ASP A 133 17.46 -11.54 1.18
CA ASP A 133 18.51 -10.56 1.43
C ASP A 133 17.96 -9.12 1.45
N LEU A 134 18.14 -8.45 2.59
CA LEU A 134 17.66 -7.09 2.83
C LEU A 134 18.33 -6.07 1.90
N HIS A 135 19.63 -6.21 1.64
CA HIS A 135 20.35 -5.28 0.78
C HIS A 135 19.85 -5.35 -0.65
N THR A 136 19.64 -6.57 -1.15
CA THR A 136 19.06 -6.81 -2.47
C THR A 136 17.66 -6.21 -2.57
N ALA A 137 16.80 -6.42 -1.57
CA ALA A 137 15.47 -5.83 -1.51
C ALA A 137 15.49 -4.28 -1.55
N LEU A 138 16.41 -3.65 -0.81
CA LEU A 138 16.57 -2.19 -0.83
C LEU A 138 17.05 -1.66 -2.19
N THR A 139 17.95 -2.37 -2.87
CA THR A 139 18.40 -1.97 -4.21
C THR A 139 17.28 -2.10 -5.24
N ALA A 140 16.48 -3.17 -5.15
CA ALA A 140 15.31 -3.37 -6.00
C ALA A 140 14.25 -2.29 -5.77
N LEU A 141 13.94 -1.98 -4.50
CA LEU A 141 13.02 -0.90 -4.13
C LEU A 141 13.44 0.45 -4.72
N LYS A 142 14.74 0.79 -4.65
CA LYS A 142 15.26 2.03 -5.24
C LYS A 142 15.15 2.06 -6.75
N ALA A 143 15.35 0.92 -7.42
CA ALA A 143 15.18 0.81 -8.86
C ALA A 143 13.70 0.99 -9.25
N GLU A 144 12.79 0.26 -8.59
CA GLU A 144 11.36 0.36 -8.83
C GLU A 144 10.83 1.77 -8.53
N MET A 145 11.33 2.44 -7.48
CA MET A 145 10.95 3.81 -7.18
C MET A 145 11.36 4.79 -8.30
N LYS A 146 12.55 4.62 -8.86
CA LYS A 146 13.02 5.45 -9.98
C LYS A 146 12.23 5.18 -11.24
N ASP A 147 11.99 3.91 -11.56
CA ASP A 147 11.34 3.52 -12.82
C ASP A 147 9.84 3.87 -12.82
N GLN A 148 9.13 3.59 -11.72
CA GLN A 148 7.68 3.78 -11.65
C GLN A 148 7.27 5.20 -11.24
N PHE A 149 8.11 5.90 -10.47
CA PHE A 149 7.73 7.19 -9.86
C PHE A 149 8.64 8.36 -10.23
N ALA A 150 9.45 8.26 -11.30
CA ALA A 150 10.27 9.38 -11.80
C ALA A 150 9.47 10.69 -11.97
N HIS A 151 8.21 10.60 -12.41
CA HIS A 151 7.36 11.78 -12.61
C HIS A 151 6.86 12.40 -11.29
N HIS A 152 6.83 11.65 -10.20
CA HIS A 152 6.22 12.03 -8.92
C HIS A 152 7.21 12.15 -7.76
N GLU A 153 8.51 11.97 -8.04
CA GLU A 153 9.57 12.02 -7.05
C GLU A 153 9.53 13.29 -6.19
N ILE A 154 9.29 14.45 -6.80
CA ILE A 154 9.23 15.74 -6.09
C ILE A 154 8.05 15.77 -5.11
N THR A 155 6.88 15.28 -5.53
CA THR A 155 5.67 15.25 -4.69
C THR A 155 5.84 14.28 -3.53
N ILE A 156 6.39 13.10 -3.79
CA ILE A 156 6.69 12.08 -2.77
C ILE A 156 7.68 12.63 -1.75
N GLN A 157 8.80 13.24 -2.20
CA GLN A 157 9.80 13.81 -1.31
C GLN A 157 9.22 14.95 -0.46
N LYS A 158 8.44 15.86 -1.07
CA LYS A 158 7.83 16.98 -0.35
C LYS A 158 6.83 16.52 0.71
N THR A 159 5.98 15.55 0.36
CA THR A 159 4.96 15.01 1.28
C THR A 159 5.60 14.24 2.42
N LEU A 160 6.64 13.44 2.14
CA LEU A 160 7.41 12.74 3.15
C LEU A 160 8.14 13.70 4.10
N TRP A 161 8.81 14.71 3.55
CA TRP A 161 9.53 15.71 4.34
C TRP A 161 8.57 16.51 5.24
N TYR A 162 7.40 16.88 4.72
CA TYR A 162 6.36 17.51 5.52
C TYR A 162 5.87 16.59 6.65
N ALA A 163 5.61 15.31 6.33
CA ALA A 163 5.11 14.36 7.32
C ALA A 163 6.10 14.17 8.48
N ILE A 164 7.39 13.99 8.19
CA ILE A 164 8.44 13.76 9.20
C ILE A 164 8.61 14.96 10.15
N ASN A 165 8.45 16.18 9.62
CA ASN A 165 8.65 17.41 10.38
C ASN A 165 7.44 17.85 11.20
N GLN A 166 6.35 17.08 11.22
CA GLN A 166 5.21 17.39 12.08
C GLN A 166 5.52 17.15 13.57
N ASP A 167 5.02 18.05 14.42
CA ASP A 167 5.21 18.04 15.87
C ASP A 167 4.32 17.01 16.59
N THR A 168 3.29 16.53 15.91
CA THR A 168 2.31 15.55 16.39
C THR A 168 2.86 14.12 16.43
N LEU A 169 3.94 13.85 15.70
CA LEU A 169 4.60 12.54 15.67
C LEU A 169 5.33 12.28 16.98
N GLY A 170 4.92 11.20 17.67
CA GLY A 170 5.52 10.79 18.94
C GLY A 170 6.94 10.24 18.76
N ARG A 171 7.71 10.15 19.86
CA ARG A 171 9.08 9.59 19.82
C ARG A 171 9.15 8.17 19.23
N ALA A 172 8.16 7.33 19.54
CA ALA A 172 8.07 5.98 18.99
C ALA A 172 7.88 5.98 17.46
N GLU A 173 7.16 6.95 16.93
CA GLU A 173 6.88 7.09 15.50
C GLU A 173 8.07 7.70 14.74
N LYS A 174 8.93 8.48 15.42
CA LYS A 174 10.16 9.06 14.86
C LYS A 174 11.39 8.14 14.91
N ALA A 175 11.39 7.15 15.81
CA ALA A 175 12.56 6.30 16.08
C ALA A 175 12.52 4.94 15.40
N THR A 176 11.41 4.59 14.72
CA THR A 176 11.24 3.35 13.97
C THR A 176 11.58 3.58 12.50
#